data_AF-H3H6U6-F1
#
_entry.id   AF-H3H6U6-F1
#
_cell.length_a   1.000
_cell.length_b   1.000
_cell.length_c   1.000
_cell.angle_alpha   90.00
_cell.angle_beta   90.00
_cell.angle_gamma   90.00
#
_symmetry.space_group_name_H-M   'P 1'
#
loop_
_entity.id
_entity.type
_entity.pdbx_description
1 polymer ?
#
loop_
_entity_poly.entity_id
_entity_poly.type
_entity_poly.pdbx_seq_one_letter_code
_entity_poly.pdbx_strand_id
1 'polypeptide(L)'
;MEATVFVCLVMGLISALLALDSAACVAGLEHACLVPPPANMVTLILSTVTLVPVGACLITAWVDARDVANGEQQPLLSSGADAATTRPRRVITYLYAGHLLSAWGDRMWGFAVPILFMDIFVDTLLPSAAFSLAMYVVCIFMIPTVGHHLDRWNRWSAMKYAIILENLMIVVNSVILALILLVTNADGVHKPEWTWTLALMFAGTLVCGGVGQVLNDAQTLGIERDWVVVIAGADNSTALAKLNTTMRRIDLSCNILGPMAFGFIVDFAGSDATTRAMVGAAVVGLWNLISMPLEYCMTHDVYHLVPELAVRAHHEDEGDDKDNKSSPSSDAELGTLARYAKMWANYVKHPVYLVSFSFCALYMTILSGGALNTAYLKWRGVSNALLVLLAFLFTGESIVSDYVMLTCQRAEPTIDMSSTNSST
;
A
#
# COMPACT_ATOMS: atom_id res chain seq x y z
N MET A 1 27.75 11.20 -1.04
CA MET A 1 26.54 10.66 -1.69
C MET A 1 25.51 10.44 -0.62
N GLU A 2 24.32 10.99 -0.78
CA GLU A 2 23.21 10.73 0.13
C GLU A 2 22.84 9.24 0.08
N ALA A 3 22.47 8.67 1.23
CA ALA A 3 22.23 7.23 1.37
C ALA A 3 21.18 6.72 0.37
N THR A 4 20.14 7.51 0.11
CA THR A 4 19.08 7.19 -0.85
C THR A 4 19.57 7.13 -2.28
N VAL A 5 20.49 8.03 -2.68
CA VAL A 5 21.09 7.99 -4.02
C VAL A 5 21.96 6.75 -4.17
N PHE A 6 22.71 6.39 -3.13
CA PHE A 6 23.51 5.17 -3.13
C PHE A 6 22.63 3.92 -3.21
N VAL A 7 21.57 3.81 -2.40
CA VAL A 7 20.64 2.68 -2.44
C VAL A 7 19.91 2.61 -3.78
N CYS A 8 19.42 3.74 -4.31
CA CYS A 8 18.83 3.79 -5.65
C CYS A 8 19.83 3.35 -6.73
N LEU A 9 21.10 3.76 -6.66
CA LEU A 9 22.13 3.34 -7.62
C LEU A 9 22.40 1.84 -7.53
N VAL A 10 22.59 1.29 -6.32
CA VAL A 10 22.86 -0.13 -6.11
C VAL A 10 21.68 -0.97 -6.58
N MET A 11 20.46 -0.66 -6.12
CA MET A 11 19.25 -1.39 -6.51
C MET A 11 18.91 -1.21 -7.99
N GLY A 12 19.18 -0.04 -8.55
CA GLY A 12 19.02 0.25 -9.98
C GLY A 12 19.99 -0.53 -10.85
N LEU A 13 21.27 -0.64 -10.44
CA LEU A 13 22.26 -1.45 -11.13
C LEU A 13 21.92 -2.94 -11.06
N ILE A 14 21.54 -3.44 -9.87
CA ILE A 14 21.11 -4.84 -9.69
C ILE A 14 19.90 -5.13 -10.59
N SER A 15 18.88 -4.27 -10.56
CA SER A 15 17.66 -4.45 -11.38
C SER A 15 17.98 -4.36 -12.88
N ALA A 16 18.85 -3.44 -13.31
CA ALA A 16 19.25 -3.34 -14.71
C ALA A 16 20.02 -4.57 -15.19
N LEU A 17 20.94 -5.09 -14.38
CA LEU A 17 21.68 -6.31 -14.71
C LEU A 17 20.74 -7.52 -14.79
N LEU A 18 19.83 -7.67 -13.82
CA LEU A 18 18.84 -8.74 -13.83
C LEU A 18 17.87 -8.63 -15.02
N ALA A 19 17.44 -7.42 -15.38
CA ALA A 19 16.58 -7.20 -16.54
C ALA A 19 17.30 -7.53 -17.85
N LEU A 20 18.58 -7.14 -17.99
CA LEU A 20 19.40 -7.45 -19.16
C LEU A 20 19.65 -8.95 -19.31
N ASP A 21 20.00 -9.64 -18.23
CA ASP A 21 20.19 -11.09 -18.20
C ASP A 21 18.88 -11.81 -18.59
N SER A 22 17.78 -11.44 -17.94
CA SER A 22 16.47 -12.04 -18.21
C SER A 22 16.01 -11.79 -19.64
N ALA A 23 16.20 -10.57 -20.18
CA ALA A 23 15.84 -10.25 -21.57
C ALA A 23 16.70 -11.00 -22.59
N ALA A 24 18.00 -11.16 -22.33
CA ALA A 24 18.90 -11.94 -23.19
C ALA A 24 18.50 -13.42 -23.22
N CYS A 25 18.10 -13.98 -22.09
CA CYS A 25 17.60 -15.34 -21.99
C CYS A 25 16.27 -15.55 -22.73
N VAL A 26 15.34 -14.60 -22.63
CA VAL A 26 14.08 -14.65 -23.39
C VAL A 26 14.31 -14.52 -24.91
N ALA A 27 15.37 -13.81 -25.32
CA ALA A 27 15.75 -13.64 -26.71
C ALA A 27 16.53 -14.84 -27.33
N GLY A 28 16.75 -15.92 -26.57
CA GLY A 28 17.31 -17.17 -27.10
C GLY A 28 18.83 -17.32 -27.00
N LEU A 29 19.51 -16.54 -26.16
CA LEU A 29 20.93 -16.73 -25.84
C LEU A 29 21.11 -17.73 -24.67
N GLU A 30 20.92 -19.02 -24.94
CA GLU A 30 20.88 -20.08 -23.91
C GLU A 30 22.18 -20.29 -23.12
N HIS A 31 23.33 -19.79 -23.61
CA HIS A 31 24.64 -20.04 -22.98
C HIS A 31 25.05 -19.05 -21.89
N ALA A 32 24.21 -18.07 -21.54
CA ALA A 32 24.53 -17.02 -20.56
C ALA A 32 23.52 -16.88 -19.41
N CYS A 33 22.55 -17.80 -19.28
CA CYS A 33 21.48 -17.64 -18.29
C CYS A 33 21.94 -17.98 -16.87
N LEU A 34 21.93 -16.97 -15.99
CA LEU A 34 22.24 -17.12 -14.56
C LEU A 34 21.08 -17.72 -13.76
N VAL A 35 19.85 -17.61 -14.28
CA VAL A 35 18.60 -17.92 -13.58
C VAL A 35 17.80 -18.98 -14.36
N PRO A 36 17.12 -19.93 -13.68
CA PRO A 36 16.32 -20.95 -14.36
C PRO A 36 15.14 -20.35 -15.15
N PRO A 37 14.68 -21.01 -16.23
CA PRO A 37 13.67 -20.46 -17.15
C PRO A 37 12.39 -19.87 -16.50
N PRO A 38 11.73 -20.50 -15.51
CA PRO A 38 10.54 -19.92 -14.88
C PRO A 38 10.85 -18.68 -14.03
N ALA A 39 12.08 -18.55 -13.53
CA ALA A 39 12.51 -17.42 -12.73
C ALA A 39 12.95 -16.23 -13.61
N ASN A 40 13.24 -16.41 -14.90
CA ASN A 40 13.62 -15.33 -15.81
C ASN A 40 12.48 -14.32 -16.03
N MET A 41 11.24 -14.79 -16.20
CA MET A 41 10.09 -13.90 -16.34
C MET A 41 9.78 -13.16 -15.03
N VAL A 42 9.92 -13.85 -13.90
CA VAL A 42 9.81 -13.27 -12.56
C VAL A 42 10.80 -12.12 -12.39
N THR A 43 12.09 -12.37 -12.64
CA THR A 43 13.14 -11.38 -12.47
C THR A 43 13.01 -10.23 -13.45
N LEU A 44 12.55 -10.48 -14.69
CA LEU A 44 12.29 -9.43 -15.67
C LEU A 44 11.18 -8.49 -15.22
N ILE A 45 10.04 -9.04 -14.76
CA ILE A 45 8.90 -8.22 -14.31
C ILE A 45 9.26 -7.46 -13.04
N LEU A 46 9.86 -8.12 -12.06
CA LEU A 46 10.28 -7.47 -10.82
C LEU A 46 11.26 -6.33 -11.09
N SER A 47 12.29 -6.58 -11.93
CA SER A 47 13.32 -5.60 -12.23
C SER A 47 12.80 -4.42 -13.05
N THR A 48 11.88 -4.64 -13.99
CA THR A 48 11.31 -3.56 -14.80
C THR A 48 10.43 -2.63 -13.96
N VAL A 49 9.62 -3.19 -13.06
CA VAL A 49 8.75 -2.42 -12.17
C VAL A 49 9.58 -1.61 -11.16
N THR A 50 10.66 -2.16 -10.59
CA THR A 50 11.54 -1.41 -9.67
C THR A 50 12.37 -0.32 -10.37
N LEU A 51 12.72 -0.52 -11.65
CA LEU A 51 13.52 0.44 -12.42
C LEU A 51 12.82 1.78 -12.65
N VAL A 52 11.49 1.79 -12.75
CA VAL A 52 10.71 3.00 -13.00
C VAL A 52 10.84 4.03 -11.86
N PRO A 53 10.50 3.71 -10.59
CA PRO A 53 10.67 4.64 -9.48
C PRO A 53 12.15 4.96 -9.21
N VAL A 54 13.04 3.96 -9.29
CA VAL A 54 14.48 4.17 -9.06
C VAL A 54 15.07 5.11 -10.11
N GLY A 55 14.72 4.93 -11.39
CA GLY A 55 15.15 5.80 -12.49
C GLY A 55 14.65 7.23 -12.31
N ALA A 56 13.38 7.41 -11.95
CA ALA A 56 12.81 8.73 -11.66
C ALA A 56 13.55 9.43 -10.50
N CYS A 57 13.85 8.71 -9.42
CA CYS A 57 14.61 9.20 -8.28
C CYS A 57 16.05 9.60 -8.63
N LEU A 58 16.73 8.81 -9.47
CA LEU A 58 18.10 9.12 -9.92
C LEU A 58 18.15 10.30 -10.89
N ILE A 59 17.22 10.37 -11.85
CA ILE A 59 17.13 11.49 -12.79
C ILE A 59 16.86 12.79 -12.04
N THR A 60 15.93 12.78 -11.08
CA THR A 60 15.61 13.98 -10.31
C THR A 60 16.74 14.41 -9.39
N ALA A 61 17.44 13.48 -8.74
CA ALA A 61 18.66 13.80 -7.97
C ALA A 61 19.77 14.37 -8.87
N TRP A 62 19.91 13.87 -10.09
CA TRP A 62 20.89 14.38 -11.06
C TRP A 62 20.53 15.78 -11.57
N VAL A 63 19.26 16.02 -11.89
CA VAL A 63 18.78 17.36 -12.30
C VAL A 63 18.99 18.35 -11.16
N ASP A 64 18.65 17.98 -9.93
CA ASP A 64 18.83 18.84 -8.74
C ASP A 64 20.32 19.17 -8.51
N ALA A 65 21.21 18.18 -8.58
CA ALA A 65 22.66 18.40 -8.48
C ALA A 65 23.21 19.30 -9.60
N ARG A 66 22.64 19.18 -10.82
CA ARG A 66 23.00 20.02 -11.97
C ARG A 66 22.49 21.45 -11.80
N ASP A 67 21.28 21.63 -11.29
CA ASP A 67 20.68 22.94 -11.05
C ASP A 67 21.44 23.68 -9.93
N VAL A 68 21.88 22.99 -8.88
CA VAL A 68 22.75 23.56 -7.84
C VAL A 68 24.10 24.01 -8.42
N ALA A 69 24.74 23.17 -9.24
CA ALA A 69 26.02 23.51 -9.88
C ALA A 69 25.91 24.70 -10.86
N ASN A 70 24.76 24.84 -11.53
CA ASN A 70 24.47 25.99 -12.40
C ASN A 70 24.05 27.23 -11.60
N GLY A 71 23.40 27.06 -10.45
CA GLY A 71 22.91 28.13 -9.56
C GLY A 71 24.03 28.88 -8.84
N GLU A 72 25.18 28.24 -8.58
CA GLU A 72 26.39 28.92 -8.09
C GLU A 72 26.92 30.01 -9.06
N GLN A 73 26.46 30.02 -10.32
CA GLN A 73 26.82 31.04 -11.32
C GLN A 73 25.80 32.19 -11.46
N GLN A 74 24.67 32.16 -10.74
CA GLN A 74 23.66 33.23 -10.80
C GLN A 74 23.76 34.20 -9.60
N PRO A 75 23.60 35.52 -9.81
CA PRO A 75 23.66 36.50 -8.73
C PRO A 75 22.50 36.31 -7.74
N LEU A 76 22.83 36.12 -6.47
CA LEU A 76 21.94 35.83 -5.32
C LEU A 76 20.77 36.81 -5.10
N LEU A 77 20.72 37.94 -5.79
CA LEU A 77 19.72 39.00 -5.60
C LEU A 77 18.46 38.85 -6.49
N SER A 78 18.45 37.96 -7.48
CA SER A 78 17.24 37.69 -8.29
C SER A 78 16.37 36.54 -7.77
N SER A 79 16.85 35.76 -6.80
CA SER A 79 16.17 34.56 -6.29
C SER A 79 15.24 34.81 -5.07
N GLY A 80 15.25 36.02 -4.51
CA GLY A 80 14.57 36.32 -3.24
C GLY A 80 13.03 36.33 -3.27
N ALA A 81 12.41 36.32 -4.46
CA ALA A 81 10.94 36.36 -4.61
C ALA A 81 10.32 35.02 -5.05
N ASP A 82 11.04 34.19 -5.82
CA ASP A 82 10.51 32.93 -6.39
C ASP A 82 10.98 31.65 -5.65
N ALA A 83 12.03 31.74 -4.82
CA ALA A 83 12.57 30.59 -4.08
C ALA A 83 11.69 30.17 -2.88
N ALA A 84 10.81 31.06 -2.39
CA ALA A 84 9.99 30.81 -1.20
C ALA A 84 8.77 29.89 -1.46
N THR A 85 8.41 29.63 -2.73
CA THR A 85 7.13 28.98 -3.09
C THR A 85 7.26 27.65 -3.83
N THR A 86 8.47 27.24 -4.23
CA THR A 86 8.64 26.02 -5.02
C THR A 86 9.28 24.93 -4.17
N ARG A 87 8.47 23.99 -3.68
CA ARG A 87 8.98 22.84 -2.93
C ARG A 87 9.95 22.01 -3.78
N PRO A 88 10.98 21.38 -3.17
CA PRO A 88 11.98 20.66 -3.93
C PRO A 88 11.32 19.53 -4.72
N ARG A 89 11.56 19.49 -6.04
CA ARG A 89 11.06 18.43 -6.95
C ARG A 89 11.40 17.04 -6.44
N ARG A 90 12.53 16.95 -5.74
CA ARG A 90 13.08 15.77 -5.10
C ARG A 90 12.16 15.17 -4.03
N VAL A 91 11.59 16.01 -3.15
CA VAL A 91 10.66 15.58 -2.09
C VAL A 91 9.42 14.93 -2.70
N ILE A 92 8.82 15.59 -3.70
CA ILE A 92 7.61 15.11 -4.37
C ILE A 92 7.89 13.78 -5.09
N THR A 93 9.05 13.66 -5.73
CA THR A 93 9.43 12.43 -6.45
C THR A 93 9.65 11.27 -5.49
N TYR A 94 10.35 11.48 -4.38
CA TYR A 94 10.59 10.43 -3.38
C TYR A 94 9.30 10.00 -2.69
N LEU A 95 8.42 10.96 -2.38
CA LEU A 95 7.10 10.68 -1.83
C LEU A 95 6.28 9.79 -2.77
N TYR A 96 6.20 10.13 -4.06
CA TYR A 96 5.45 9.34 -5.04
C TYR A 96 6.11 7.99 -5.35
N ALA A 97 7.43 7.93 -5.44
CA ALA A 97 8.16 6.70 -5.70
C ALA A 97 8.03 5.70 -4.53
N GLY A 98 8.14 6.18 -3.29
CA GLY A 98 7.93 5.36 -2.10
C GLY A 98 6.49 4.86 -1.99
N HIS A 99 5.52 5.74 -2.19
CA HIS A 99 4.10 5.38 -2.19
C HIS A 99 3.75 4.38 -3.31
N LEU A 100 4.34 4.52 -4.50
CA LEU A 100 4.19 3.57 -5.61
C LEU A 100 4.71 2.17 -5.24
N LEU A 101 5.89 2.08 -4.63
CA LEU A 101 6.51 0.79 -4.26
C LEU A 101 5.66 0.03 -3.23
N SER A 102 5.17 0.76 -2.22
CA SER A 102 4.33 0.21 -1.15
C SER A 102 2.96 -0.19 -1.70
N ALA A 103 2.26 0.72 -2.42
CA ALA A 103 0.96 0.44 -3.01
C ALA A 103 1.02 -0.72 -4.00
N TRP A 104 2.08 -0.83 -4.81
CA TRP A 104 2.26 -1.96 -5.71
C TRP A 104 2.35 -3.30 -4.95
N GLY A 105 3.14 -3.34 -3.88
CA GLY A 105 3.30 -4.51 -3.04
C GLY A 105 1.99 -4.95 -2.40
N ASP A 106 1.22 -4.01 -1.85
CA ASP A 106 -0.09 -4.28 -1.23
C ASP A 106 -1.10 -4.85 -2.25
N ARG A 107 -1.23 -4.23 -3.42
CA ARG A 107 -2.17 -4.71 -4.46
C ARG A 107 -1.76 -6.07 -5.01
N MET A 108 -0.45 -6.32 -5.15
CA MET A 108 0.06 -7.64 -5.51
C MET A 108 -0.30 -8.68 -4.44
N TRP A 109 -0.05 -8.36 -3.16
CA TRP A 109 -0.33 -9.22 -2.02
C TRP A 109 -1.82 -9.59 -1.92
N GLY A 110 -2.72 -8.60 -1.99
CA GLY A 110 -4.16 -8.80 -1.89
C GLY A 110 -4.73 -9.72 -2.98
N PHE A 111 -4.12 -9.73 -4.16
CA PHE A 111 -4.47 -10.63 -5.26
C PHE A 111 -3.79 -12.00 -5.17
N ALA A 112 -2.55 -12.03 -4.66
CA ALA A 112 -1.77 -13.25 -4.53
C ALA A 112 -2.35 -14.22 -3.50
N VAL A 113 -2.69 -13.72 -2.31
CA VAL A 113 -3.12 -14.57 -1.18
C VAL A 113 -4.27 -15.52 -1.50
N PRO A 114 -5.38 -15.09 -2.13
CA PRO A 114 -6.48 -15.99 -2.47
C PRO A 114 -6.08 -17.07 -3.47
N ILE A 115 -5.22 -16.73 -4.45
CA ILE A 115 -4.72 -17.68 -5.45
C ILE A 115 -3.80 -18.71 -4.80
N LEU A 116 -2.88 -18.26 -3.93
CA LEU A 116 -1.97 -19.14 -3.20
C LEU A 116 -2.75 -20.10 -2.30
N PHE A 117 -3.75 -19.62 -1.56
CA PHE A 117 -4.60 -20.51 -0.75
C PHE A 117 -5.41 -21.49 -1.59
N MET A 118 -5.85 -21.10 -2.78
CA MET A 118 -6.58 -22.00 -3.68
C MET A 118 -5.68 -23.10 -4.26
N ASP A 119 -4.40 -22.80 -4.48
CA ASP A 119 -3.40 -23.78 -4.92
C ASP A 119 -2.95 -24.72 -3.78
N ILE A 120 -2.93 -24.24 -2.53
CA ILE A 120 -2.62 -25.06 -1.34
C ILE A 120 -3.81 -25.95 -0.94
N PHE A 121 -4.99 -25.34 -0.81
CA PHE A 121 -6.19 -25.98 -0.29
C PHE A 121 -7.19 -26.20 -1.43
N VAL A 122 -6.94 -27.25 -2.20
CA VAL A 122 -7.78 -27.64 -3.33
C VAL A 122 -9.23 -27.85 -2.88
N ASP A 123 -10.17 -27.41 -3.71
CA ASP A 123 -11.61 -27.57 -3.49
C ASP A 123 -12.20 -26.93 -2.22
N THR A 124 -11.52 -25.96 -1.61
CA THR A 124 -12.10 -25.21 -0.49
C THR A 124 -11.74 -23.73 -0.53
N LEU A 125 -12.77 -22.90 -0.36
CA LEU A 125 -12.65 -21.44 -0.25
C LEU A 125 -12.46 -21.00 1.21
N LEU A 126 -12.59 -21.93 2.17
CA LEU A 126 -12.62 -21.62 3.59
C LEU A 126 -11.35 -20.91 4.08
N PRO A 127 -10.11 -21.34 3.73
CA PRO A 127 -8.90 -20.67 4.21
C PRO A 127 -8.78 -19.23 3.71
N SER A 128 -9.12 -18.99 2.44
CA SER A 128 -9.12 -17.65 1.85
C SER A 128 -10.17 -16.75 2.51
N ALA A 129 -11.39 -17.25 2.71
CA ALA A 129 -12.46 -16.51 3.37
C ALA A 129 -12.14 -16.20 4.84
N ALA A 130 -11.60 -17.19 5.58
CA ALA A 130 -11.20 -17.04 6.97
C ALA A 130 -10.05 -16.04 7.11
N PHE A 131 -9.07 -16.07 6.18
CA PHE A 131 -8.00 -15.09 6.13
C PHE A 131 -8.57 -13.69 5.96
N SER A 132 -9.32 -13.40 4.89
CA SER A 132 -9.89 -12.07 4.66
C SER A 132 -10.77 -11.60 5.81
N LEU A 133 -11.60 -12.47 6.39
CA LEU A 133 -12.43 -12.13 7.55
C LEU A 133 -11.56 -11.72 8.75
N ALA A 134 -10.51 -12.48 9.06
CA ALA A 134 -9.59 -12.16 10.14
C ALA A 134 -8.90 -10.80 9.92
N MET A 135 -8.44 -10.53 8.69
CA MET A 135 -7.83 -9.24 8.34
C MET A 135 -8.78 -8.07 8.61
N TYR A 136 -10.01 -8.15 8.10
CA TYR A 136 -11.00 -7.09 8.28
C TYR A 136 -11.36 -6.88 9.75
N VAL A 137 -11.55 -7.96 10.51
CA VAL A 137 -11.83 -7.87 11.96
C VAL A 137 -10.68 -7.19 12.69
N VAL A 138 -9.44 -7.62 12.43
CA VAL A 138 -8.25 -7.02 13.05
C VAL A 138 -8.14 -5.53 12.70
N CYS A 139 -8.34 -5.17 11.43
CA CYS A 139 -8.28 -3.78 10.97
C CYS A 139 -9.33 -2.88 11.64
N ILE A 140 -10.58 -3.35 11.76
CA ILE A 140 -11.67 -2.58 12.39
C ILE A 140 -11.34 -2.18 13.84
N PHE A 141 -10.73 -3.08 14.61
CA PHE A 141 -10.39 -2.82 16.00
C PHE A 141 -9.02 -2.13 16.17
N MET A 142 -8.04 -2.46 15.33
CA MET A 142 -6.67 -1.98 15.49
C MET A 142 -6.43 -0.62 14.84
N ILE A 143 -7.00 -0.31 13.66
CA ILE A 143 -6.72 0.95 12.96
C ILE A 143 -7.03 2.19 13.83
N PRO A 144 -8.18 2.29 14.54
CA PRO A 144 -8.43 3.44 15.41
C PRO A 144 -7.43 3.56 16.56
N THR A 145 -7.02 2.42 17.12
CA THR A 145 -6.04 2.35 18.21
C THR A 145 -4.67 2.80 17.72
N VAL A 146 -4.25 2.27 16.56
CA VAL A 146 -3.00 2.61 15.92
C VAL A 146 -2.99 4.08 15.52
N GLY A 147 -4.07 4.62 14.93
CA GLY A 147 -4.23 6.05 14.65
C GLY A 147 -3.95 6.92 15.88
N HIS A 148 -4.61 6.63 17.00
CA HIS A 148 -4.40 7.40 18.24
C HIS A 148 -2.97 7.27 18.82
N HIS A 149 -2.27 6.17 18.54
CA HIS A 149 -0.86 6.01 18.91
C HIS A 149 0.08 6.72 17.92
N LEU A 150 -0.22 6.67 16.62
CA LEU A 150 0.51 7.38 15.56
C LEU A 150 0.52 8.89 15.82
N ASP A 151 -0.61 9.47 16.22
CA ASP A 151 -0.71 10.90 16.54
C ASP A 151 0.22 11.32 17.70
N ARG A 152 0.47 10.40 18.65
CA ARG A 152 1.32 10.65 19.82
C ARG A 152 2.79 10.37 19.56
N TRP A 153 3.13 9.50 18.62
CA TRP A 153 4.50 9.06 18.33
C TRP A 153 5.24 9.93 17.32
N ASN A 154 6.56 10.10 17.49
CA ASN A 154 7.35 10.93 16.58
C ASN A 154 7.12 10.44 15.15
N ARG A 155 6.70 11.33 14.24
CA ARG A 155 6.29 10.99 12.86
C ARG A 155 7.30 10.06 12.18
N TRP A 156 8.59 10.38 12.30
CA TRP A 156 9.67 9.53 11.79
C TRP A 156 9.76 8.16 12.48
N SER A 157 9.67 8.11 13.82
CA SER A 157 9.76 6.84 14.54
C SER A 157 8.57 5.93 14.23
N ALA A 158 7.37 6.50 14.15
CA ALA A 158 6.15 5.79 13.79
C ALA A 158 6.29 5.17 12.38
N MET A 159 6.68 5.97 11.39
CA MET A 159 6.86 5.52 10.02
C MET A 159 7.98 4.48 9.88
N LYS A 160 9.13 4.71 10.53
CA LYS A 160 10.25 3.76 10.57
C LYS A 160 9.81 2.37 11.05
N TYR A 161 9.13 2.32 12.20
CA TYR A 161 8.72 1.03 12.77
C TYR A 161 7.61 0.38 11.94
N ALA A 162 6.70 1.17 11.37
CA ALA A 162 5.68 0.64 10.48
C ALA A 162 6.31 -0.04 9.26
N ILE A 163 7.24 0.63 8.55
CA ILE A 163 7.89 0.08 7.34
C ILE A 163 8.67 -1.20 7.66
N ILE A 164 9.48 -1.17 8.72
CA ILE A 164 10.31 -2.32 9.09
C ILE A 164 9.44 -3.51 9.53
N LEU A 165 8.44 -3.26 10.37
CA LEU A 165 7.63 -4.33 10.94
C LEU A 165 6.64 -4.91 9.92
N GLU A 166 6.05 -4.09 9.05
CA GLU A 166 5.20 -4.55 7.96
C GLU A 166 5.98 -5.49 7.05
N ASN A 167 7.10 -5.02 6.50
CA ASN A 167 7.93 -5.82 5.62
C ASN A 167 8.36 -7.14 6.27
N LEU A 168 8.76 -7.09 7.55
CA LEU A 168 9.10 -8.30 8.31
C LEU A 168 7.90 -9.26 8.39
N MET A 169 6.70 -8.76 8.70
CA MET A 169 5.49 -9.58 8.77
C MET A 169 5.15 -10.21 7.42
N ILE A 170 5.24 -9.47 6.31
CA ILE A 170 4.94 -9.99 4.98
C ILE A 170 5.97 -11.03 4.52
N VAL A 171 7.27 -10.81 4.77
CA VAL A 171 8.32 -11.79 4.48
C VAL A 171 8.13 -13.06 5.31
N VAL A 172 7.88 -12.93 6.61
CA VAL A 172 7.59 -14.08 7.48
C VAL A 172 6.34 -14.82 7.00
N ASN A 173 5.28 -14.10 6.62
CA ASN A 173 4.07 -14.71 6.10
C ASN A 173 4.31 -15.47 4.79
N SER A 174 5.12 -14.90 3.89
CA SER A 174 5.50 -15.54 2.63
C SER A 174 6.32 -16.83 2.87
N VAL A 175 7.21 -16.82 3.86
CA VAL A 175 7.97 -18.02 4.27
C VAL A 175 7.04 -19.07 4.88
N ILE A 176 6.08 -18.69 5.73
CA ILE A 176 5.11 -19.63 6.30
C ILE A 176 4.27 -20.26 5.19
N LEU A 177 3.78 -19.48 4.22
CA LEU A 177 3.05 -20.00 3.05
C LEU A 177 3.89 -21.00 2.24
N ALA A 178 5.18 -20.70 2.02
CA ALA A 178 6.10 -21.62 1.35
C ALA A 178 6.33 -22.91 2.16
N LEU A 179 6.43 -22.82 3.49
CA LEU A 179 6.57 -23.99 4.36
C LEU A 179 5.29 -24.84 4.38
N ILE A 180 4.11 -24.22 4.39
CA ILE A 180 2.83 -24.93 4.29
C ILE A 180 2.82 -25.76 3.01
N LEU A 181 3.18 -25.17 1.85
CA LEU A 181 3.25 -25.88 0.57
C LEU A 181 4.14 -27.13 0.62
N LEU A 182 5.33 -27.00 1.22
CA LEU A 182 6.29 -28.09 1.35
C LEU A 182 5.79 -29.20 2.29
N VAL A 183 5.16 -28.83 3.41
CA VAL A 183 4.64 -29.80 4.40
C VAL A 183 3.42 -30.56 3.85
N THR A 184 2.55 -29.87 3.11
CA THR A 184 1.34 -30.49 2.55
C THR A 184 1.60 -31.35 1.32
N ASN A 185 2.81 -31.30 0.74
CA ASN A 185 3.10 -31.86 -0.59
C ASN A 185 1.97 -31.56 -1.57
N ALA A 186 1.63 -30.27 -1.72
CA ALA A 186 0.42 -29.80 -2.39
C ALA A 186 0.42 -30.16 -3.89
N ASP A 187 0.12 -31.40 -4.21
CA ASP A 187 0.11 -31.95 -5.56
C ASP A 187 -1.00 -31.39 -6.46
N GLY A 188 -1.84 -30.51 -5.91
CA GLY A 188 -2.97 -29.90 -6.61
C GLY A 188 -4.14 -30.85 -6.83
N VAL A 189 -4.10 -32.05 -6.24
CA VAL A 189 -5.11 -33.11 -6.44
C VAL A 189 -5.72 -33.53 -5.10
N HIS A 190 -4.91 -33.67 -4.05
CA HIS A 190 -5.38 -34.12 -2.75
C HIS A 190 -5.65 -32.96 -1.79
N LYS A 191 -6.76 -33.08 -1.06
CA LYS A 191 -7.11 -32.16 0.02
C LYS A 191 -6.15 -32.39 1.19
N PRO A 192 -5.42 -31.35 1.66
CA PRO A 192 -4.56 -31.52 2.82
C PRO A 192 -5.40 -31.79 4.08
N GLU A 193 -5.03 -32.82 4.84
CA GLU A 193 -5.66 -33.08 6.13
C GLU A 193 -5.23 -32.05 7.16
N TRP A 194 -6.18 -31.56 7.96
CA TRP A 194 -5.91 -30.59 9.03
C TRP A 194 -5.15 -31.26 10.18
N THR A 195 -3.82 -31.22 10.10
CA THR A 195 -2.92 -31.55 11.20
C THR A 195 -2.75 -30.35 12.14
N TRP A 196 -2.40 -30.61 13.40
CA TRP A 196 -2.13 -29.53 14.37
C TRP A 196 -0.99 -28.60 13.91
N THR A 197 0.03 -29.14 13.24
CA THR A 197 1.12 -28.36 12.65
C THR A 197 0.61 -27.41 11.57
N LEU A 198 -0.22 -27.89 10.64
CA LEU A 198 -0.82 -27.08 9.59
C LEU A 198 -1.74 -25.99 10.17
N ALA A 199 -2.53 -26.33 11.18
CA ALA A 199 -3.38 -25.37 11.88
C ALA A 199 -2.57 -24.25 12.56
N LEU A 200 -1.44 -24.59 13.19
CA LEU A 200 -0.55 -23.61 13.81
C LEU A 200 0.12 -22.71 12.77
N MET A 201 0.58 -23.27 11.64
CA MET A 201 1.14 -22.48 10.54
C MET A 201 0.09 -21.54 9.95
N PHE A 202 -1.12 -22.03 9.70
CA PHE A 202 -2.22 -21.21 9.21
C PHE A 202 -2.57 -20.09 10.20
N ALA A 203 -2.65 -20.38 11.50
CA ALA A 203 -2.83 -19.35 12.52
C ALA A 203 -1.69 -18.30 12.49
N GLY A 204 -0.45 -18.74 12.27
CA GLY A 204 0.69 -17.87 12.03
C GLY A 204 0.47 -16.93 10.84
N THR A 205 -0.04 -17.44 9.72
CA THR A 205 -0.36 -16.60 8.55
C THR A 205 -1.43 -15.55 8.84
N LEU A 206 -2.44 -15.88 9.64
CA LEU A 206 -3.50 -14.94 10.05
C LEU A 206 -2.92 -13.80 10.90
N VAL A 207 -2.05 -14.13 11.86
CA VAL A 207 -1.42 -13.13 12.74
C VAL A 207 -0.46 -12.24 11.96
N CYS A 208 0.46 -12.82 11.19
CA CYS A 208 1.42 -12.06 10.39
C CYS A 208 0.71 -11.21 9.33
N GLY A 209 -0.27 -11.77 8.63
CA GLY A 209 -1.12 -11.01 7.71
C GLY A 209 -1.79 -9.85 8.41
N GLY A 210 -2.53 -10.12 9.51
CA GLY A 210 -3.31 -9.11 10.23
C GLY A 210 -2.46 -7.94 10.71
N VAL A 211 -1.32 -8.24 11.32
CA VAL A 211 -0.36 -7.22 11.77
C VAL A 211 0.22 -6.46 10.57
N GLY A 212 0.61 -7.15 9.50
CA GLY A 212 1.11 -6.53 8.27
C GLY A 212 0.12 -5.52 7.67
N GLN A 213 -1.15 -5.90 7.50
CA GLN A 213 -2.17 -5.00 6.94
C GLN A 213 -2.40 -3.77 7.81
N VAL A 214 -2.48 -3.93 9.13
CA VAL A 214 -2.66 -2.78 10.04
C VAL A 214 -1.48 -1.81 9.93
N LEU A 215 -0.25 -2.33 9.77
CA LEU A 215 0.94 -1.49 9.62
C LEU A 215 0.99 -0.80 8.25
N ASN A 216 0.56 -1.47 7.18
CA ASN A 216 0.41 -0.85 5.87
C ASN A 216 -0.61 0.30 5.92
N ASP A 217 -1.81 0.03 6.43
CA ASP A 217 -2.88 1.02 6.56
C ASP A 217 -2.42 2.21 7.44
N ALA A 218 -1.64 1.94 8.48
CA ALA A 218 -1.03 2.96 9.34
C ALA A 218 -0.04 3.85 8.59
N GLN A 219 0.78 3.30 7.69
CA GLN A 219 1.68 4.07 6.85
C GLN A 219 0.93 4.92 5.85
N THR A 220 -0.02 4.33 5.13
CA THR A 220 -0.85 5.05 4.15
C THR A 220 -1.58 6.20 4.83
N LEU A 221 -2.20 5.96 5.98
CA LEU A 221 -2.90 6.99 6.75
C LEU A 221 -1.95 8.11 7.20
N GLY A 222 -0.77 7.77 7.73
CA GLY A 222 0.24 8.74 8.14
C GLY A 222 0.75 9.60 6.98
N ILE A 223 0.96 9.00 5.80
CA ILE A 223 1.41 9.73 4.63
C ILE A 223 0.30 10.62 4.07
N GLU A 224 -0.86 10.05 3.78
CA GLU A 224 -1.94 10.76 3.08
C GLU A 224 -2.61 11.84 3.93
N ARG A 225 -2.80 11.60 5.23
CA ARG A 225 -3.56 12.52 6.10
C ARG A 225 -2.72 13.51 6.88
N ASP A 226 -1.45 13.19 7.13
CA ASP A 226 -0.56 14.08 7.89
C ASP A 226 0.56 14.62 6.98
N TRP A 227 1.36 13.75 6.37
CA TRP A 227 2.55 14.21 5.65
C TRP A 227 2.20 15.00 4.39
N VAL A 228 1.25 14.55 3.59
CA VAL A 228 0.82 15.25 2.36
C VAL A 228 0.19 16.61 2.66
N VAL A 229 -0.44 16.78 3.83
CA VAL A 229 -1.01 18.07 4.25
C VAL A 229 0.11 19.05 4.62
N VAL A 230 1.12 18.61 5.38
CA VAL A 230 2.32 19.42 5.71
C VAL A 230 3.14 19.71 4.44
N ILE A 231 3.52 18.65 3.73
CA ILE A 231 3.52 18.46 2.27
C ILE A 231 3.05 19.62 1.40
N ALA A 232 1.75 19.91 1.45
CA ALA A 232 1.07 20.88 0.61
C ALA A 232 1.11 22.29 1.20
N GLY A 233 1.27 22.42 2.51
CA GLY A 233 1.14 23.67 3.24
C GLY A 233 -0.34 24.01 3.45
N ALA A 234 -0.69 24.45 4.66
CA ALA A 234 -2.08 24.65 5.08
C ALA A 234 -2.88 25.57 4.14
N ASP A 235 -2.22 26.56 3.53
CA ASP A 235 -2.89 27.60 2.74
C ASP A 235 -3.02 27.28 1.24
N ASN A 236 -2.40 26.19 0.75
CA ASN A 236 -2.31 25.87 -0.68
C ASN A 236 -3.20 24.70 -1.09
N SER A 237 -4.52 24.92 -1.08
CA SER A 237 -5.54 23.93 -1.45
C SER A 237 -5.32 23.31 -2.85
N THR A 238 -4.86 24.10 -3.83
CA THR A 238 -4.54 23.63 -5.18
C THR A 238 -3.38 22.64 -5.20
N ALA A 239 -2.34 22.85 -4.38
CA ALA A 239 -1.21 21.94 -4.29
C ALA A 239 -1.60 20.64 -3.59
N LEU A 240 -2.40 20.73 -2.52
CA LEU A 240 -2.94 19.57 -1.80
C LEU A 240 -3.82 18.70 -2.71
N ALA A 241 -4.73 19.32 -3.46
CA ALA A 241 -5.57 18.63 -4.43
C ALA A 241 -4.73 17.92 -5.50
N LYS A 242 -3.65 18.54 -5.98
CA LYS A 242 -2.75 17.95 -6.97
C LYS A 242 -1.97 16.76 -6.41
N LEU A 243 -1.43 16.85 -5.19
CA LEU A 243 -0.73 15.76 -4.51
C LEU A 243 -1.68 14.56 -4.31
N ASN A 244 -2.85 14.81 -3.72
CA ASN A 244 -3.86 13.78 -3.46
C ASN A 244 -4.35 13.11 -4.76
N THR A 245 -4.65 13.91 -5.79
CA THR A 245 -5.07 13.37 -7.10
C THR A 245 -3.97 12.49 -7.73
N THR A 246 -2.70 12.86 -7.57
CA THR A 246 -1.58 12.08 -8.13
C THR A 246 -1.38 10.78 -7.38
N MET A 247 -1.45 10.79 -6.04
CA MET A 247 -1.42 9.58 -5.22
C MET A 247 -2.57 8.63 -5.57
N ARG A 248 -3.79 9.16 -5.67
CA ARG A 248 -4.95 8.36 -6.10
C ARG A 248 -4.76 7.70 -7.48
N ARG A 249 -4.10 8.39 -8.42
CA ARG A 249 -3.77 7.81 -9.73
C ARG A 249 -2.73 6.70 -9.62
N ILE A 250 -1.76 6.84 -8.72
CA ILE A 250 -0.78 5.79 -8.42
C ILE A 250 -1.50 4.56 -7.87
N ASP A 251 -2.39 4.72 -6.89
CA ASP A 251 -3.19 3.62 -6.34
C ASP A 251 -4.00 2.88 -7.39
N LEU A 252 -4.72 3.63 -8.23
CA LEU A 252 -5.53 3.06 -9.30
C LEU A 252 -4.66 2.31 -10.33
N SER A 253 -3.47 2.82 -10.62
CA SER A 253 -2.51 2.16 -11.50
C SER A 253 -1.98 0.86 -10.88
N CYS A 254 -1.61 0.88 -9.60
CA CYS A 254 -1.16 -0.31 -8.87
C CYS A 254 -2.26 -1.37 -8.74
N ASN A 255 -3.52 -0.94 -8.59
CA ASN A 255 -4.66 -1.84 -8.49
C ASN A 255 -4.90 -2.66 -9.77
N ILE A 256 -4.42 -2.16 -10.92
CA ILE A 256 -4.46 -2.87 -12.20
C ILE A 256 -3.17 -3.65 -12.42
N LEU A 257 -2.04 -2.94 -12.37
CA LEU A 257 -0.76 -3.45 -12.84
C LEU A 257 -0.17 -4.48 -11.87
N GLY A 258 -0.39 -4.34 -10.56
CA GLY A 258 0.10 -5.28 -9.54
C GLY A 258 -0.49 -6.69 -9.71
N PRO A 259 -1.83 -6.85 -9.67
CA PRO A 259 -2.49 -8.13 -9.95
C PRO A 259 -2.16 -8.70 -11.33
N MET A 260 -2.05 -7.84 -12.35
CA MET A 260 -1.67 -8.24 -13.70
C MET A 260 -0.27 -8.84 -13.75
N ALA A 261 0.71 -8.16 -13.16
CA ALA A 261 2.08 -8.66 -13.06
C ALA A 261 2.14 -10.00 -12.33
N PHE A 262 1.45 -10.12 -11.19
CA PHE A 262 1.38 -11.38 -10.44
C PHE A 262 0.76 -12.51 -11.26
N GLY A 263 -0.38 -12.26 -11.91
CA GLY A 263 -1.07 -13.25 -12.74
C GLY A 263 -0.19 -13.77 -13.87
N PHE A 264 0.54 -12.89 -14.57
CA PHE A 264 1.48 -13.30 -15.61
C PHE A 264 2.64 -14.13 -15.04
N ILE A 265 3.24 -13.69 -13.94
CA ILE A 265 4.33 -14.43 -13.28
C ILE A 265 3.91 -15.87 -12.97
N VAL A 266 2.72 -16.01 -12.37
CA VAL A 266 2.14 -17.29 -11.95
C VAL A 266 1.74 -18.17 -13.14
N ASP A 267 1.34 -17.60 -14.28
CA ASP A 267 1.08 -18.33 -15.52
C ASP A 267 2.36 -18.85 -16.19
N PHE A 268 3.46 -18.10 -16.12
CA PHE A 268 4.76 -18.51 -16.68
C PHE A 268 5.54 -19.49 -15.79
N ALA A 269 5.22 -19.58 -14.49
CA ALA A 269 5.91 -20.42 -13.53
C ALA A 269 5.80 -21.94 -13.83
N GLY A 270 4.77 -22.36 -14.56
CA GLY A 270 4.56 -23.76 -14.96
C GLY A 270 3.13 -24.24 -14.72
N SER A 271 2.85 -25.47 -15.19
CA SER A 271 1.53 -26.11 -15.02
C SER A 271 1.29 -26.66 -13.62
N ASP A 272 2.36 -26.90 -12.86
CA ASP A 272 2.29 -27.58 -11.57
C ASP A 272 1.89 -26.60 -10.46
N ALA A 273 0.88 -26.98 -9.67
CA ALA A 273 0.34 -26.13 -8.60
C ALA A 273 1.39 -25.77 -7.54
N THR A 274 2.27 -26.73 -7.18
CA THR A 274 3.38 -26.52 -6.24
C THR A 274 4.35 -25.44 -6.72
N THR A 275 4.83 -25.56 -7.95
CA THR A 275 5.79 -24.63 -8.56
C THR A 275 5.19 -23.24 -8.68
N ARG A 276 3.94 -23.16 -9.11
CA ARG A 276 3.19 -21.91 -9.24
C ARG A 276 3.02 -21.19 -7.90
N ALA A 277 2.59 -21.91 -6.87
CA ALA A 277 2.38 -21.35 -5.55
C ALA A 277 3.72 -20.96 -4.87
N MET A 278 4.78 -21.76 -5.06
CA MET A 278 6.11 -21.45 -4.56
C MET A 278 6.70 -20.20 -5.22
N VAL A 279 6.59 -20.09 -6.55
CA VAL A 279 7.01 -18.88 -7.27
C VAL A 279 6.17 -17.68 -6.84
N GLY A 280 4.85 -17.82 -6.72
CA GLY A 280 3.99 -16.75 -6.24
C GLY A 280 4.35 -16.24 -4.83
N ALA A 281 4.58 -17.15 -3.88
CA ALA A 281 5.03 -16.79 -2.54
C ALA A 281 6.43 -16.14 -2.54
N ALA A 282 7.36 -16.66 -3.34
CA ALA A 282 8.71 -16.11 -3.47
C ALA A 282 8.70 -14.71 -4.07
N VAL A 283 7.86 -14.44 -5.08
CA VAL A 283 7.73 -13.14 -5.74
C VAL A 283 7.26 -12.07 -4.75
N VAL A 284 6.23 -12.37 -3.97
CA VAL A 284 5.72 -11.46 -2.93
C VAL A 284 6.79 -11.17 -1.88
N GLY A 285 7.46 -12.21 -1.38
CA GLY A 285 8.50 -12.06 -0.36
C GLY A 285 9.72 -11.29 -0.88
N LEU A 286 10.13 -11.56 -2.12
CA LEU A 286 11.26 -10.89 -2.76
C LEU A 286 10.94 -9.42 -3.09
N TRP A 287 9.72 -9.13 -3.55
CA TRP A 287 9.28 -7.75 -3.77
C TRP A 287 9.39 -6.93 -2.48
N ASN A 288 8.84 -7.44 -1.38
CA ASN A 288 8.91 -6.78 -0.08
C ASN A 288 10.36 -6.55 0.37
N LEU A 289 11.22 -7.56 0.25
CA LEU A 289 12.64 -7.46 0.59
C LEU A 289 13.39 -6.38 -0.23
N ILE A 290 13.03 -6.21 -1.50
CA ILE A 290 13.60 -5.20 -2.40
C ILE A 290 13.04 -3.80 -2.12
N SER A 291 11.74 -3.70 -1.86
CA SER A 291 11.03 -2.43 -1.67
C SER A 291 11.34 -1.79 -0.32
N MET A 292 11.53 -2.59 0.74
CA MET A 292 11.81 -2.07 2.09
C MET A 292 13.00 -1.10 2.19
N PRO A 293 14.21 -1.39 1.67
CA PRO A 293 15.32 -0.45 1.75
C PRO A 293 15.07 0.82 0.93
N LEU A 294 14.35 0.71 -0.20
CA LEU A 294 14.00 1.85 -1.05
C LEU A 294 13.00 2.77 -0.35
N GLU A 295 11.91 2.20 0.17
CA GLU A 295 10.87 2.93 0.91
C GLU A 295 11.43 3.59 2.15
N TYR A 296 12.26 2.88 2.92
CA TYR A 296 12.91 3.42 4.11
C TYR A 296 13.76 4.66 3.77
N CYS A 297 14.62 4.57 2.76
CA CYS A 297 15.50 5.67 2.35
C CYS A 297 14.72 6.86 1.76
N MET A 298 13.76 6.61 0.88
CA MET A 298 12.93 7.67 0.29
C MET A 298 12.12 8.40 1.37
N THR A 299 11.51 7.65 2.29
CA THR A 299 10.72 8.20 3.39
C THR A 299 11.58 8.97 4.39
N HIS A 300 12.78 8.46 4.69
CA HIS A 300 13.76 9.15 5.52
C HIS A 300 14.15 10.52 4.93
N ASP A 301 14.46 10.56 3.63
CA ASP A 301 14.84 11.81 2.98
C ASP A 301 13.67 12.78 2.88
N VAL A 302 12.45 12.32 2.60
CA VAL A 302 11.25 13.17 2.63
C VAL A 302 11.10 13.85 4.01
N TYR A 303 11.28 13.10 5.10
CA TYR A 303 11.21 13.64 6.46
C TYR A 303 12.30 14.67 6.76
N HIS A 304 13.54 14.43 6.30
CA HIS A 304 14.67 15.34 6.56
C HIS A 304 14.69 16.56 5.65
N LEU A 305 14.20 16.45 4.42
CA LEU A 305 14.13 17.55 3.45
C LEU A 305 13.01 18.55 3.75
N VAL A 306 12.01 18.14 4.54
CA VAL A 306 10.90 19.01 4.94
C VAL A 306 10.90 19.15 6.47
N PRO A 307 11.65 20.11 7.03
CA PRO A 307 11.77 20.29 8.48
C PRO A 307 10.44 20.62 9.17
N GLU A 308 9.44 21.10 8.42
CA GLU A 308 8.07 21.31 8.90
C GLU A 308 7.42 20.00 9.40
N LEU A 309 7.84 18.83 8.91
CA LEU A 309 7.37 17.56 9.47
C LEU A 309 7.94 17.27 10.86
N ALA A 310 9.12 17.81 11.20
CA ALA A 310 9.72 17.61 12.53
C ALA A 310 9.08 18.50 13.60
N VAL A 311 8.53 19.65 13.19
CA VAL A 311 7.77 20.53 14.07
C VAL A 311 6.36 19.97 14.18
N ARG A 312 6.03 19.41 15.35
CA ARG A 312 4.62 19.23 15.69
C ARG A 312 4.06 20.60 15.99
N ALA A 313 3.21 21.12 15.12
CA ALA A 313 2.23 22.09 15.56
C ALA A 313 1.43 21.38 16.67
N HIS A 314 1.62 21.81 17.92
CA HIS A 314 0.62 21.56 18.93
C HIS A 314 -0.64 22.22 18.36
N HIS A 315 -1.58 21.42 17.85
CA HIS A 315 -2.96 21.83 17.94
C HIS A 315 -3.22 21.95 19.44
N GLU A 316 -3.08 23.17 19.94
CA GLU A 316 -3.81 23.58 21.12
C GLU A 316 -5.26 23.25 20.79
N ASP A 317 -5.83 22.28 21.51
CA ASP A 317 -7.27 22.15 21.66
C ASP A 317 -7.77 23.46 22.29
N GLU A 318 -7.88 24.53 21.49
CA GLU A 318 -8.74 25.65 21.80
C GLU A 318 -10.18 25.22 21.54
N GLY A 319 -10.78 24.64 22.59
CA GLY A 319 -12.22 24.50 22.74
C GLY A 319 -12.69 23.08 23.05
N ASP A 320 -12.56 22.63 24.30
CA ASP A 320 -13.73 22.53 25.21
C ASP A 320 -13.32 22.11 26.63
N ASP A 321 -13.94 22.76 27.61
CA ASP A 321 -14.01 22.48 29.04
C ASP A 321 -12.72 22.35 29.90
N LYS A 322 -12.34 23.50 30.46
CA LYS A 322 -12.00 23.57 31.89
C LYS A 322 -13.25 23.25 32.72
N ASP A 323 -13.46 21.99 33.08
CA ASP A 323 -13.99 21.73 34.41
C ASP A 323 -13.57 20.38 35.02
N ASN A 324 -13.22 20.47 36.30
CA ASN A 324 -12.92 19.44 37.28
C ASN A 324 -11.70 18.51 37.15
N LYS A 325 -10.71 18.87 37.96
CA LYS A 325 -9.77 17.97 38.65
C LYS A 325 -10.51 16.80 39.33
N SER A 326 -10.12 15.57 39.01
CA SER A 326 -9.99 14.51 40.02
C SER A 326 -8.93 13.48 39.61
N SER A 327 -8.11 13.16 40.62
CA SER A 327 -6.87 12.39 40.72
C SER A 327 -6.70 11.10 39.89
N PRO A 328 -5.43 10.66 39.72
CA PRO A 328 -5.06 9.49 38.92
C PRO A 328 -5.15 8.19 39.73
N SER A 329 -5.59 7.10 39.09
CA SER A 329 -5.14 5.70 39.22
C SER A 329 -6.28 4.69 39.07
N SER A 330 -6.00 3.63 38.31
CA SER A 330 -6.62 2.29 38.36
C SER A 330 -7.72 1.88 37.35
N ASP A 331 -8.14 2.72 36.38
CA ASP A 331 -9.22 2.37 35.42
C ASP A 331 -8.85 2.44 33.93
N ALA A 332 -7.55 2.37 33.59
CA ALA A 332 -7.09 2.60 32.22
C ALA A 332 -7.49 1.51 31.20
N GLU A 333 -7.78 0.27 31.63
CA GLU A 333 -8.12 -0.83 30.71
C GLU A 333 -9.63 -1.08 30.55
N LEU A 334 -10.46 -0.71 31.53
CA LEU A 334 -11.92 -0.83 31.43
C LEU A 334 -12.57 0.34 30.65
N GLY A 335 -11.79 1.39 30.35
CA GLY A 335 -12.24 2.61 29.66
C GLY A 335 -12.25 2.55 28.13
N THR A 336 -11.52 1.63 27.50
CA THR A 336 -11.37 1.61 26.03
C THR A 336 -12.65 1.14 25.33
N LEU A 337 -13.27 0.07 25.82
CA LEU A 337 -14.54 -0.45 25.29
C LEU A 337 -15.71 0.51 25.53
N ALA A 338 -15.79 1.09 26.73
CA ALA A 338 -16.81 2.08 27.06
C ALA A 338 -16.67 3.34 26.19
N ARG A 339 -15.43 3.78 25.93
CA ARG A 339 -15.15 4.90 25.01
C ARG A 339 -15.54 4.55 23.58
N TYR A 340 -15.22 3.34 23.12
CA TYR A 340 -15.60 2.87 21.78
C TYR A 340 -17.13 2.82 21.63
N ALA A 341 -17.84 2.28 22.62
CA ALA A 341 -19.31 2.27 22.64
C ALA A 341 -19.90 3.69 22.62
N LYS A 342 -19.29 4.65 23.33
CA LYS A 342 -19.71 6.06 23.30
C LYS A 342 -19.49 6.71 21.92
N MET A 343 -18.38 6.41 21.25
CA MET A 343 -18.12 6.89 19.87
C MET A 343 -19.17 6.36 18.90
N TRP A 344 -19.48 5.05 18.96
CA TRP A 344 -20.52 4.46 18.12
C TRP A 344 -21.91 5.06 18.42
N ALA A 345 -22.25 5.26 19.68
CA ALA A 345 -23.52 5.90 20.07
C ALA A 345 -23.63 7.33 19.54
N ASN A 346 -22.53 8.09 19.52
CA ASN A 346 -22.50 9.44 18.95
C ASN A 346 -22.59 9.40 17.42
N TYR A 347 -21.89 8.48 16.75
CA TYR A 347 -21.93 8.31 15.31
C TYR A 347 -23.34 7.99 14.79
N VAL A 348 -24.08 7.11 15.47
CA VAL A 348 -25.47 6.75 15.09
C VAL A 348 -26.44 7.94 15.21
N LYS A 349 -26.17 8.89 16.11
CA LYS A 349 -26.98 10.11 16.26
C LYS A 349 -26.65 11.19 15.23
N HIS A 350 -25.54 11.06 14.50
CA HIS A 350 -25.10 12.07 13.55
C HIS A 350 -26.04 12.12 12.33
N PRO A 351 -26.39 13.31 11.80
CA PRO A 351 -27.33 13.44 10.67
C PRO A 351 -26.87 12.73 9.39
N VAL A 352 -25.56 12.47 9.25
CA VAL A 352 -24.95 11.78 8.10
C VAL A 352 -24.97 10.25 8.24
N TYR A 353 -25.41 9.71 9.38
CA TYR A 353 -25.42 8.26 9.65
C TYR A 353 -26.14 7.47 8.56
N LEU A 354 -27.33 7.91 8.15
CA LEU A 354 -28.17 7.18 7.19
C LEU A 354 -27.50 7.13 5.81
N VAL A 355 -26.87 8.23 5.39
CA VAL A 355 -26.09 8.30 4.14
C VAL A 355 -24.89 7.35 4.20
N SER A 356 -24.14 7.37 5.31
CA SER A 356 -22.99 6.49 5.49
C SER A 356 -23.39 5.01 5.57
N PHE A 357 -24.52 4.69 6.22
CA PHE A 357 -25.04 3.33 6.28
C PHE A 357 -25.49 2.82 4.90
N SER A 358 -26.17 3.65 4.12
CA SER A 358 -26.54 3.33 2.74
C SER A 358 -25.30 3.06 1.87
N PHE A 359 -24.22 3.83 2.07
CA PHE A 359 -22.95 3.61 1.40
C PHE A 359 -22.31 2.26 1.81
N CYS A 360 -22.28 1.94 3.12
CA CYS A 360 -21.80 0.64 3.60
C CYS A 360 -22.61 -0.54 3.05
N ALA A 361 -23.92 -0.39 2.86
CA ALA A 361 -24.77 -1.43 2.28
C ALA A 361 -24.38 -1.77 0.83
N LEU A 362 -23.81 -0.84 0.07
CA LEU A 362 -23.29 -1.12 -1.28
C LEU A 362 -22.09 -2.07 -1.26
N TYR A 363 -21.31 -2.09 -0.18
CA TYR A 363 -20.20 -3.04 0.00
C TYR A 363 -20.67 -4.45 0.34
N MET A 364 -21.96 -4.64 0.69
CA MET A 364 -22.59 -5.97 0.84
C MET A 364 -22.95 -6.59 -0.53
N THR A 365 -22.08 -6.43 -1.51
CA THR A 365 -22.18 -7.07 -2.81
C THR A 365 -21.08 -8.09 -2.99
N ILE A 366 -21.43 -9.24 -3.56
CA ILE A 366 -20.49 -10.34 -3.83
C ILE A 366 -19.71 -10.08 -5.12
N LEU A 367 -20.19 -9.16 -5.98
CA LEU A 367 -19.66 -8.95 -7.34
C LEU A 367 -18.52 -7.91 -7.41
N SER A 368 -18.00 -7.43 -6.27
CA SER A 368 -17.06 -6.30 -6.20
C SER A 368 -15.60 -6.61 -6.61
N GLY A 369 -15.34 -7.70 -7.36
CA GLY A 369 -13.98 -8.05 -7.79
C GLY A 369 -13.00 -8.36 -6.64
N GLY A 370 -13.48 -8.57 -5.41
CA GLY A 370 -12.65 -8.82 -4.23
C GLY A 370 -12.04 -10.22 -4.15
N ALA A 371 -11.21 -10.43 -3.13
CA ALA A 371 -10.47 -11.68 -2.86
C ALA A 371 -11.32 -12.96 -2.99
N LEU A 372 -12.54 -12.96 -2.44
CA LEU A 372 -13.44 -14.11 -2.47
C LEU A 372 -13.96 -14.42 -3.88
N ASN A 373 -14.24 -13.39 -4.70
CA ASN A 373 -14.64 -13.57 -6.09
C ASN A 373 -13.49 -14.17 -6.90
N THR A 374 -12.27 -13.66 -6.71
CA THR A 374 -11.05 -14.20 -7.33
C THR A 374 -10.82 -15.66 -6.94
N ALA A 375 -10.93 -15.99 -5.65
CA ALA A 375 -10.82 -17.36 -5.17
C ALA A 375 -11.89 -18.27 -5.79
N TYR A 376 -13.15 -17.81 -5.85
CA TYR A 376 -14.25 -18.57 -6.44
C TYR A 376 -14.04 -18.82 -7.94
N LEU A 377 -13.65 -17.79 -8.71
CA LEU A 377 -13.37 -17.94 -10.13
C LEU A 377 -12.19 -18.88 -10.38
N LYS A 378 -11.14 -18.79 -9.55
CA LYS A 378 -10.01 -19.73 -9.59
C LYS A 378 -10.46 -21.15 -9.29
N TRP A 379 -11.31 -21.35 -8.27
CA TRP A 379 -11.90 -22.65 -7.94
C TRP A 379 -12.73 -23.23 -9.10
N ARG A 380 -13.45 -22.38 -9.84
CA ARG A 380 -14.21 -22.77 -11.04
C ARG A 380 -13.33 -23.11 -12.25
N GLY A 381 -12.01 -22.98 -12.13
CA GLY A 381 -11.05 -23.31 -13.19
C GLY A 381 -10.82 -22.20 -14.21
N VAL A 382 -11.17 -20.95 -13.87
CA VAL A 382 -10.87 -19.79 -14.73
C VAL A 382 -9.36 -19.58 -14.80
N SER A 383 -8.81 -19.37 -16.00
CA SER A 383 -7.38 -19.10 -16.19
C SER A 383 -6.96 -17.77 -15.55
N ASN A 384 -5.72 -17.67 -15.08
CA ASN A 384 -5.28 -16.45 -14.38
C ASN A 384 -5.30 -15.23 -15.32
N ALA A 385 -4.96 -15.40 -16.60
CA ALA A 385 -5.12 -14.37 -17.61
C ALA A 385 -6.54 -13.76 -17.67
N LEU A 386 -7.58 -14.58 -17.50
CA LEU A 386 -8.96 -14.12 -17.53
C LEU A 386 -9.37 -13.44 -16.21
N LEU A 387 -8.81 -13.89 -15.07
CA LEU A 387 -8.93 -13.18 -13.79
C LEU A 387 -8.33 -11.77 -13.86
N VAL A 388 -7.15 -11.64 -14.49
CA VAL A 388 -6.47 -10.36 -14.71
C VAL A 388 -7.32 -9.45 -15.62
N LEU A 389 -7.88 -9.99 -16.70
CA LEU A 389 -8.78 -9.24 -17.59
C LEU A 389 -10.02 -8.73 -16.84
N LEU A 390 -10.61 -9.54 -15.96
CA LEU A 390 -11.74 -9.12 -15.14
C LEU A 390 -11.35 -8.02 -14.15
N ALA A 391 -10.20 -8.14 -13.48
CA ALA A 391 -9.67 -7.10 -12.60
C ALA A 391 -9.44 -5.76 -13.35
N PHE A 392 -8.95 -5.84 -14.58
CA PHE A 392 -8.81 -4.68 -15.47
C PHE A 392 -10.16 -4.03 -15.77
N LEU A 393 -11.18 -4.81 -16.11
CA LEU A 393 -12.52 -4.30 -16.39
C LEU A 393 -13.14 -3.62 -15.16
N PHE A 394 -13.08 -4.24 -13.98
CA PHE A 394 -13.60 -3.64 -12.74
C PHE A 394 -12.91 -2.33 -12.38
N THR A 395 -11.60 -2.24 -12.57
CA THR A 395 -10.87 -1.00 -12.29
C THR A 395 -11.13 0.05 -13.38
N GLY A 396 -11.29 -0.36 -14.63
CA GLY A 396 -11.71 0.51 -15.73
C GLY A 396 -13.06 1.17 -15.45
N GLU A 397 -14.04 0.40 -14.98
CA GLU A 397 -15.33 0.96 -14.54
C GLU A 397 -15.18 1.95 -13.38
N SER A 398 -14.29 1.66 -12.42
CA SER A 398 -14.02 2.57 -11.29
C SER A 398 -13.45 3.91 -11.75
N ILE A 399 -12.52 3.91 -12.72
CA ILE A 399 -11.94 5.14 -13.28
C ILE A 399 -13.00 5.95 -14.04
N VAL A 400 -13.85 5.27 -14.82
CA VAL A 400 -14.96 5.93 -15.53
C VAL A 400 -15.93 6.55 -14.52
N SER A 401 -16.26 5.82 -13.45
CA SER A 401 -17.11 6.32 -12.36
C SER A 401 -16.53 7.56 -11.70
N ASP A 402 -15.22 7.58 -11.38
CA ASP A 402 -14.54 8.76 -10.81
C ASP A 402 -14.63 9.97 -11.76
N TYR A 403 -14.46 9.76 -13.07
CA TYR A 403 -14.60 10.81 -14.08
C TYR A 403 -16.03 11.36 -14.17
N VAL A 404 -17.03 10.47 -14.13
CA VAL A 404 -18.45 10.84 -14.15
C VAL A 404 -18.78 11.64 -12.88
N MET A 405 -18.34 11.19 -11.71
CA MET A 405 -18.54 11.88 -10.44
C MET A 405 -17.96 13.30 -10.46
N LEU A 406 -16.71 13.46 -10.92
CA LEU A 406 -16.09 14.78 -11.06
C LEU A 406 -16.84 15.70 -12.03
N THR A 407 -17.37 15.12 -13.11
CA THR A 407 -18.14 15.87 -14.11
C THR A 407 -19.49 16.31 -13.53
N CYS A 408 -20.19 15.44 -12.80
CA CYS A 408 -21.42 15.77 -12.08
C CYS A 408 -21.18 16.86 -11.02
N GLN A 409 -20.13 16.72 -10.21
CA GLN A 409 -19.82 17.70 -9.15
C GLN A 409 -19.45 19.08 -9.72
N ARG A 410 -18.86 19.13 -10.92
CA ARG A 410 -18.58 20.39 -11.63
C ARG A 410 -19.82 20.98 -12.32
N ALA A 411 -20.81 20.14 -12.63
CA ALA A 411 -22.06 20.55 -13.28
C ALA A 411 -23.12 21.04 -12.27
N GLU A 412 -23.03 20.63 -11.00
CA GLU A 412 -23.89 21.17 -9.94
C GLU A 412 -23.45 22.60 -9.56
N PRO A 413 -24.33 23.61 -9.67
CA PRO A 413 -24.05 24.92 -9.11
C PRO A 413 -23.95 24.77 -7.58
N THR A 414 -22.85 25.28 -7.01
CA THR A 414 -22.62 25.34 -5.56
C THR A 414 -23.85 25.92 -4.88
N ILE A 415 -24.65 25.09 -4.22
CA ILE A 415 -25.73 25.56 -3.36
C ILE A 415 -25.06 26.19 -2.14
N ASP A 416 -25.00 27.52 -2.17
CA ASP A 416 -24.49 28.34 -1.09
C ASP A 416 -25.34 28.12 0.17
N MET A 417 -24.84 27.31 1.11
CA MET A 417 -25.48 27.05 2.42
C MET A 417 -25.47 28.28 3.35
N SER A 418 -25.09 29.46 2.86
CA SER A 418 -25.08 30.71 3.63
C SER A 418 -26.47 31.35 3.81
N SER A 419 -27.54 30.79 3.24
CA SER A 419 -28.89 31.40 3.26
C SER A 419 -29.89 30.82 4.26
N THR A 420 -29.52 29.85 5.11
CA THR A 420 -30.48 29.17 6.02
C THR A 420 -30.39 29.54 7.50
N ASN A 421 -29.78 30.67 7.86
CA ASN A 421 -29.76 31.18 9.25
C ASN A 421 -30.48 32.53 9.44
N SER A 422 -31.36 32.93 8.53
CA SER A 422 -32.17 34.16 8.67
C SER A 422 -33.66 33.93 8.48
N SER A 423 -34.24 32.90 9.11
CA SER A 423 -35.68 32.87 9.44
C SER A 423 -36.06 31.60 10.20
N THR A 424 -35.99 31.66 11.54
CA THR A 424 -37.13 31.47 12.48
C THR A 424 -36.64 31.55 13.91
#